data_AF-A0A0D0PZW9-F1
#
_entry.id   AF-A0A0D0PZW9-F1
#
_cell.length_a   1.000
_cell.length_b   1.000
_cell.length_c   1.000
_cell.angle_alpha   90.00
_cell.angle_beta   90.00
_cell.angle_gamma   90.00
#
_symmetry.space_group_name_H-M   'P 1'
#
loop_
_entity.id
_entity.type
_entity.pdbx_description
1 polymer ?
#
loop_
_entity_poly.entity_id
_entity_poly.type
_entity_poly.pdbx_seq_one_letter_code
_entity_poly.pdbx_strand_id
1 'polypeptide(L)'
;MTEGGAAQELAGELRKLREESGLSYQQIIAWGQKRPVLVIFKKTSLSNWFNGKDVPSEPKVFEALVGLLEAAAERRHPGHQRQPIQAWERFRSRAAGERKRQASSQLAKQQESDGHVEQRPSAAGDVAKAARVLVVLPPQAAWLRALRSNEPSRVHMTHQEAFHVVCEVFRREVVDFIDPDLHAAYRALHMAVEVFEDELSGMFGPDSGSQWRVLTSYPPQRQEQLDKLISARDGFDAKYRSMVNLLNAKGLLPSQDDVERERAAQAGAETEGVLRALERLSSLRKRPHEHHDMRLTIEIRESVERDLGARGNDMSDVEAWEQERQELIGSLHAASVDLHEGELLDLIDEVRLILINYQAAWDHYQYESATRRIAVDHAIAAIRMFRKGKPFPAATSDYRATLGYVHDVVSIDSDHSVEHW
;
A
#
# COMPACT_ATOMS: atom_id res chain seq x y z
N MET A 1 39.03 20.27 -15.06
CA MET A 1 38.19 20.15 -13.84
C MET A 1 36.75 20.06 -14.34
N THR A 2 36.20 18.85 -14.43
CA THR A 2 34.87 18.63 -14.98
C THR A 2 33.81 19.09 -13.98
N GLU A 3 33.02 20.08 -14.38
CA GLU A 3 31.82 20.57 -13.67
C GLU A 3 30.77 19.46 -13.60
N GLY A 4 30.89 18.56 -12.63
CA GLY A 4 29.84 17.59 -12.31
C GLY A 4 28.78 18.25 -11.42
N GLY A 5 27.51 18.20 -11.82
CA GLY A 5 26.39 18.61 -10.97
C GLY A 5 26.32 17.84 -9.63
N ALA A 6 25.54 18.33 -8.67
CA ALA A 6 25.33 17.68 -7.38
C ALA A 6 24.82 16.23 -7.50
N ALA A 7 24.01 15.93 -8.53
CA ALA A 7 23.59 14.54 -8.81
C ALA A 7 24.76 13.64 -9.25
N GLN A 8 25.72 14.17 -10.01
CA GLN A 8 26.94 13.46 -10.40
C GLN A 8 27.88 13.25 -9.20
N GLU A 9 27.96 14.23 -8.30
CA GLU A 9 28.74 14.16 -7.05
C GLU A 9 28.22 13.01 -6.17
N LEU A 10 26.90 12.97 -5.89
CA LEU A 10 26.28 11.87 -5.13
C LEU A 10 26.53 10.51 -5.80
N ALA A 11 26.36 10.42 -7.12
CA ALA A 11 26.57 9.19 -7.86
C ALA A 11 28.03 8.72 -7.85
N GLY A 12 28.98 9.65 -7.83
CA GLY A 12 30.40 9.37 -7.67
C GLY A 12 30.71 8.74 -6.32
N GLU A 13 30.24 9.36 -5.23
CA GLU A 13 30.42 8.84 -3.86
C GLU A 13 29.73 7.47 -3.67
N LEU A 14 28.52 7.30 -4.19
CA LEU A 14 27.82 6.02 -4.15
C LEU A 14 28.56 4.93 -4.92
N ARG A 15 29.13 5.24 -6.10
CA ARG A 15 29.93 4.27 -6.87
C ARG A 15 31.18 3.85 -6.13
N LYS A 16 31.92 4.82 -5.57
CA LYS A 16 33.11 4.55 -4.77
C LYS A 16 32.78 3.65 -3.58
N LEU A 17 31.74 3.98 -2.81
CA LEU A 17 31.30 3.17 -1.68
C LEU A 17 30.86 1.76 -2.12
N ARG A 18 30.20 1.63 -3.28
CA ARG A 18 29.84 0.32 -3.84
C ARG A 18 31.08 -0.50 -4.20
N GLU A 19 32.08 0.11 -4.82
CA GLU A 19 33.34 -0.54 -5.17
C GLU A 19 34.07 -1.04 -3.90
N GLU A 20 34.14 -0.20 -2.86
CA GLU A 20 34.69 -0.55 -1.55
C GLU A 20 33.88 -1.65 -0.85
N SER A 21 32.56 -1.68 -1.00
CA SER A 21 31.72 -2.75 -0.44
C SER A 21 31.90 -4.10 -1.16
N GLY A 22 32.30 -4.08 -2.43
CA GLY A 22 32.34 -5.25 -3.31
C GLY A 22 30.97 -5.86 -3.64
N LEU A 23 29.85 -5.20 -3.33
CA LEU A 23 28.51 -5.72 -3.58
C LEU A 23 28.06 -5.52 -5.04
N SER A 24 27.55 -6.60 -5.63
CA SER A 24 26.86 -6.57 -6.92
C SER A 24 25.42 -6.08 -6.78
N TYR A 25 24.80 -5.64 -7.90
CA TYR A 25 23.38 -5.25 -7.89
C TYR A 25 22.46 -6.35 -7.38
N GLN A 26 22.71 -7.60 -7.76
CA GLN A 26 21.88 -8.73 -7.33
C GLN A 26 21.97 -8.97 -5.83
N GLN A 27 23.15 -8.80 -5.22
CA GLN A 27 23.32 -8.94 -3.78
C GLN A 27 22.59 -7.83 -3.00
N ILE A 28 22.61 -6.60 -3.53
CA ILE A 28 21.86 -5.47 -2.94
C ILE A 28 20.35 -5.75 -2.99
N ILE A 29 19.84 -6.21 -4.14
CA ILE A 29 18.41 -6.53 -4.32
C ILE A 29 17.98 -7.69 -3.40
N ALA A 30 18.73 -8.79 -3.40
CA ALA A 30 18.44 -9.95 -2.57
C ALA A 30 18.50 -9.62 -1.07
N TRP A 31 19.34 -8.68 -0.65
CA TRP A 31 19.37 -8.22 0.73
C TRP A 31 18.12 -7.43 1.11
N GLY A 32 17.62 -6.55 0.23
CA GLY A 32 16.41 -5.75 0.48
C GLY A 32 15.16 -6.62 0.64
N GLN A 33 15.06 -7.70 -0.12
CA GLN A 33 13.94 -8.66 -0.07
C GLN A 33 13.89 -9.48 1.23
N LYS A 34 15.01 -9.64 1.95
CA LYS A 34 15.11 -10.46 3.17
C LYS A 34 14.84 -9.70 4.46
N ARG A 35 14.57 -8.38 4.40
CA ARG A 35 14.37 -7.53 5.58
C ARG A 35 12.90 -7.55 6.03
N PRO A 36 12.62 -7.47 7.34
CA PRO A 36 11.25 -7.42 7.88
C PRO A 36 10.50 -6.15 7.48
N VAL A 37 11.23 -5.04 7.23
CA VAL A 37 10.71 -3.87 6.52
C VAL A 37 11.13 -4.01 5.07
N LEU A 38 10.19 -4.34 4.19
CA LEU A 38 10.43 -4.59 2.78
C LEU A 38 10.93 -3.33 2.06
N VAL A 39 12.24 -3.21 1.89
CA VAL A 39 12.87 -2.19 1.04
C VAL A 39 13.16 -2.83 -0.32
N ILE A 40 12.35 -2.51 -1.32
CA ILE A 40 12.45 -3.13 -2.65
C ILE A 40 13.42 -2.33 -3.53
N PHE A 41 14.63 -2.85 -3.73
CA PHE A 41 15.55 -2.31 -4.72
C PHE A 41 15.27 -2.88 -6.11
N LYS A 42 15.12 -2.00 -7.11
CA LYS A 42 15.04 -2.40 -8.53
C LYS A 42 16.40 -2.17 -9.20
N LYS A 43 16.81 -3.10 -10.08
CA LYS A 43 18.08 -2.99 -10.82
C LYS A 43 18.19 -1.69 -11.63
N THR A 44 17.09 -1.26 -12.24
CA THR A 44 17.00 -0.01 -13.01
C THR A 44 17.20 1.22 -12.12
N SER A 45 16.52 1.29 -10.98
CA SER A 45 16.67 2.39 -10.01
C SER A 45 18.10 2.48 -9.48
N LEU A 46 18.68 1.36 -9.03
CA LEU A 46 20.08 1.31 -8.59
C LEU A 46 21.01 1.83 -9.69
N SER A 47 20.88 1.31 -10.92
CA SER A 47 21.71 1.76 -12.04
C SER A 47 21.56 3.27 -12.30
N ASN A 48 20.34 3.82 -12.24
CA ASN A 48 20.13 5.25 -12.42
C ASN A 48 20.79 6.08 -11.31
N TRP A 49 20.71 5.63 -10.05
CA TRP A 49 21.32 6.30 -8.90
C TRP A 49 22.85 6.31 -8.97
N PHE A 50 23.48 5.16 -9.24
CA PHE A 50 24.94 5.08 -9.37
C PHE A 50 25.50 5.82 -10.60
N ASN A 51 24.66 6.13 -11.59
CA ASN A 51 25.05 6.89 -12.78
C ASN A 51 24.61 8.36 -12.74
N GLY A 52 24.00 8.83 -11.64
CA GLY A 52 23.56 10.22 -11.48
C GLY A 52 22.42 10.62 -12.41
N LYS A 53 21.72 9.63 -13.00
CA LYS A 53 20.51 9.87 -13.80
C LYS A 53 19.29 10.13 -12.90
N ASP A 54 19.33 9.59 -11.68
CA ASP A 54 18.27 9.77 -10.72
C ASP A 54 18.79 9.88 -9.29
N VAL A 55 17.95 10.40 -8.39
CA VAL A 55 18.23 10.59 -6.97
C VAL A 55 17.18 9.80 -6.18
N PRO A 56 17.57 8.99 -5.18
CA PRO A 56 16.62 8.28 -4.32
C PRO A 56 15.67 9.28 -3.60
N SER A 57 14.38 9.22 -3.93
CA SER A 57 13.35 10.12 -3.36
C SER A 57 13.02 9.77 -1.92
N GLU A 58 12.91 8.49 -1.60
CA GLU A 58 12.53 8.01 -0.27
C GLU A 58 13.74 7.97 0.69
N PRO A 59 13.70 8.69 1.83
CA PRO A 59 14.82 8.72 2.78
C PRO A 59 15.16 7.34 3.35
N LYS A 60 14.15 6.53 3.68
CA LYS A 60 14.33 5.20 4.27
C LYS A 60 15.02 4.23 3.31
N VAL A 61 14.68 4.29 2.02
CA VAL A 61 15.30 3.45 0.97
C VAL A 61 16.77 3.85 0.78
N PHE A 62 17.05 5.15 0.79
CA PHE A 62 18.42 5.66 0.69
C PHE A 62 19.27 5.26 1.90
N GLU A 63 18.75 5.46 3.11
CA GLU A 63 19.42 5.07 4.35
C GLU A 63 19.72 3.57 4.40
N ALA A 64 18.76 2.73 4.00
CA ALA A 64 18.95 1.29 3.94
C ALA A 64 20.07 0.90 2.94
N LEU A 65 20.12 1.55 1.78
CA LEU A 65 21.17 1.33 0.77
C LEU A 65 22.55 1.72 1.30
N VAL A 66 22.69 2.94 1.81
CA VAL A 66 23.96 3.46 2.34
C VAL A 66 24.42 2.62 3.53
N GLY A 67 23.53 2.32 4.48
CA GLY A 67 23.83 1.51 5.65
C GLY A 67 24.30 0.10 5.29
N LEU A 68 23.72 -0.51 4.24
CA LEU A 68 24.18 -1.78 3.71
C LEU A 68 25.61 -1.67 3.14
N LEU A 69 25.85 -0.68 2.28
CA LEU A 69 27.12 -0.53 1.57
C LEU A 69 28.27 -0.17 2.55
N GLU A 70 28.04 0.73 3.49
CA GLU A 70 28.98 1.11 4.57
C GLU A 70 29.35 -0.11 5.44
N ALA A 71 28.35 -0.88 5.87
CA ALA A 71 28.59 -2.07 6.68
C ALA A 71 29.36 -3.16 5.92
N ALA A 72 29.16 -3.28 4.62
CA ALA A 72 29.90 -4.21 3.78
C ALA A 72 31.33 -3.72 3.48
N ALA A 73 31.52 -2.41 3.25
CA ALA A 73 32.82 -1.79 3.04
C ALA A 73 33.72 -1.93 4.28
N GLU A 74 33.19 -1.68 5.48
CA GLU A 74 33.93 -1.88 6.74
C GLU A 74 34.36 -3.34 6.95
N ARG A 75 33.50 -4.32 6.66
CA ARG A 75 33.86 -5.74 6.77
C ARG A 75 34.97 -6.13 5.80
N ARG A 76 34.99 -5.55 4.60
CA ARG A 76 35.98 -5.86 3.57
C ARG A 76 37.30 -5.11 3.80
N HIS A 77 37.22 -3.89 4.32
CA HIS A 77 38.33 -3.00 4.56
C HIS A 77 38.32 -2.52 6.02
N PRO A 78 39.03 -3.20 6.95
CA PRO A 78 39.00 -2.88 8.38
C PRO A 78 39.45 -1.45 8.78
N GLY A 79 40.00 -0.67 7.84
CA GLY A 79 40.34 0.75 8.03
C GLY A 79 39.30 1.74 7.48
N HIS A 80 38.20 1.24 6.90
CA HIS A 80 37.13 2.08 6.37
C HIS A 80 36.39 2.78 7.50
N GLN A 81 36.36 4.12 7.47
CA GLN A 81 35.60 4.91 8.43
C GLN A 81 34.20 5.16 7.88
N ARG A 82 33.18 4.60 8.56
CA ARG A 82 31.78 4.82 8.19
C ARG A 82 31.46 6.31 8.23
N GLN A 83 30.86 6.83 7.17
CA GLN A 83 30.32 8.18 7.20
C GLN A 83 28.96 8.18 7.92
N PRO A 84 28.66 9.20 8.74
CA PRO A 84 27.36 9.32 9.38
C PRO A 84 26.26 9.56 8.33
N ILE A 85 25.06 9.04 8.57
CA ILE A 85 23.93 9.15 7.63
C ILE A 85 23.60 10.61 7.26
N GLN A 86 23.80 11.55 8.18
CA GLN A 86 23.58 12.98 7.94
C GLN A 86 24.53 13.56 6.88
N ALA A 87 25.74 13.00 6.70
CA ALA A 87 26.65 13.41 5.64
C ALA A 87 26.12 12.97 4.27
N TRP A 88 25.69 11.71 4.17
CA TRP A 88 25.04 11.17 2.97
C TRP A 88 23.77 11.92 2.59
N GLU A 89 22.94 12.29 3.58
CA GLU A 89 21.70 13.03 3.35
C GLU A 89 21.94 14.44 2.78
N ARG A 90 23.08 15.07 3.10
CA ARG A 90 23.48 16.35 2.48
C ARG A 90 23.81 16.19 1.00
N PHE A 91 24.44 15.09 0.59
CA PHE A 91 24.65 14.80 -0.84
C PHE A 91 23.31 14.60 -1.56
N ARG A 92 22.41 13.79 -0.96
CA ARG A 92 21.06 13.55 -1.51
C ARG A 92 20.24 14.82 -1.67
N SER A 93 20.19 15.65 -0.62
CA SER A 93 19.43 16.90 -0.61
C SER A 93 19.93 17.89 -1.66
N ARG A 94 21.25 18.02 -1.84
CA ARG A 94 21.85 18.88 -2.89
C ARG A 94 21.48 18.37 -4.30
N ALA A 95 21.61 17.06 -4.54
CA ALA A 95 21.26 16.44 -5.82
C ALA A 95 19.77 16.59 -6.16
N ALA A 96 18.88 16.38 -5.18
CA ALA A 96 17.44 16.57 -5.35
C ALA A 96 17.08 18.04 -5.65
N GLY A 97 17.72 18.98 -4.95
CA GLY A 97 17.56 20.42 -5.17
C GLY A 97 17.99 20.86 -6.58
N GLU A 98 19.11 20.34 -7.08
CA GLU A 98 19.55 20.58 -8.46
C GLU A 98 18.53 20.07 -9.47
N ARG A 99 18.07 18.82 -9.33
CA ARG A 99 17.08 18.23 -10.24
C ARG A 99 15.79 19.05 -10.28
N LYS A 100 15.32 19.54 -9.13
CA LYS A 100 14.13 20.41 -9.05
C LYS A 100 14.34 21.72 -9.84
N ARG A 101 15.54 22.32 -9.76
CA ARG A 101 15.88 23.53 -10.54
C ARG A 101 15.93 23.24 -12.05
N GLN A 102 16.53 22.12 -12.45
CA GLN A 102 16.61 21.73 -13.86
C GLN A 102 15.21 21.46 -14.45
N ALA A 103 14.34 20.77 -13.72
CA ALA A 103 12.97 20.52 -14.14
C ALA A 103 12.19 21.85 -14.32
N SER A 104 12.29 22.78 -13.38
CA SER A 104 11.66 24.09 -13.51
C SER A 104 12.19 24.90 -14.71
N SER A 105 13.50 24.80 -15.01
CA SER A 105 14.08 25.48 -16.17
C SER A 105 13.66 24.87 -17.51
N GLN A 106 13.47 23.54 -17.57
CA GLN A 106 12.96 22.86 -18.76
C GLN A 106 11.49 23.22 -19.03
N LEU A 107 10.67 23.26 -17.98
CA LEU A 107 9.27 23.69 -18.07
C LEU A 107 9.16 25.14 -18.57
N ALA A 108 9.99 26.05 -18.05
CA ALA A 108 10.02 27.44 -18.51
C ALA A 108 10.40 27.56 -20.01
N LYS A 109 11.37 26.76 -20.48
CA LYS A 109 11.76 26.74 -21.90
C LYS A 109 10.70 26.13 -22.83
N GLN A 110 9.92 25.16 -22.35
CA GLN A 110 8.82 24.59 -23.12
C GLN A 110 7.64 25.57 -23.23
N GLN A 111 7.40 26.39 -22.20
CA GLN A 111 6.36 27.43 -22.23
C GLN A 111 6.69 28.59 -23.17
N GLU A 112 7.97 28.89 -23.43
CA GLU A 112 8.38 29.91 -24.40
C GLU A 112 8.30 29.44 -25.86
N SER A 113 8.29 28.12 -26.13
CA SER A 113 8.21 27.58 -27.49
C SER A 113 6.80 27.35 -28.03
N ASP A 114 5.77 27.35 -27.17
CA ASP A 114 4.38 26.97 -27.53
C ASP A 114 3.44 28.18 -27.70
N GLY A 115 3.93 29.20 -28.41
CA GLY A 115 3.14 30.34 -28.87
C GLY A 115 2.24 30.00 -30.07
N HIS A 116 1.38 28.98 -29.98
CA HIS A 116 0.24 28.85 -30.87
C HIS A 116 -1.01 28.31 -30.17
N VAL A 117 -2.04 29.16 -30.14
CA VAL A 117 -3.32 28.96 -29.48
C VAL A 117 -4.17 28.00 -30.32
N GLU A 118 -4.39 26.79 -29.82
CA GLU A 118 -5.59 26.01 -30.12
C GLU A 118 -6.14 25.39 -28.82
N GLN A 119 -7.38 25.72 -28.52
CA GLN A 119 -8.04 25.42 -27.26
C GLN A 119 -8.59 23.98 -27.20
N ARG A 120 -8.41 23.35 -26.02
CA ARG A 120 -9.28 22.37 -25.34
C ARG A 120 -9.08 20.84 -25.54
N PRO A 121 -7.86 20.33 -25.36
CA PRO A 121 -7.64 19.02 -24.71
C PRO A 121 -7.21 19.15 -23.23
N SER A 122 -6.57 20.27 -22.86
CA SER A 122 -5.98 20.49 -21.54
C SER A 122 -7.00 20.52 -20.39
N ALA A 123 -8.20 21.06 -20.62
CA ALA A 123 -9.21 21.20 -19.57
C ALA A 123 -9.75 19.84 -19.09
N ALA A 124 -9.97 18.89 -20.01
CA ALA A 124 -10.50 17.57 -19.66
C ALA A 124 -9.51 16.77 -18.78
N GLY A 125 -8.21 16.88 -19.06
CA GLY A 125 -7.17 16.24 -18.25
C GLY A 125 -7.11 16.79 -16.82
N ASP A 126 -7.28 18.11 -16.66
CA ASP A 126 -7.29 18.74 -15.33
C ASP A 126 -8.60 18.52 -14.58
N VAL A 127 -9.74 18.37 -15.27
CA VAL A 127 -11.01 17.94 -14.65
C VAL A 127 -10.89 16.52 -14.10
N ALA A 128 -10.30 15.58 -14.84
CA ALA A 128 -10.09 14.21 -14.35
C ALA A 128 -9.15 14.17 -13.13
N LYS A 129 -8.08 14.98 -13.14
CA LYS A 129 -7.19 15.16 -11.97
C LYS A 129 -7.93 15.77 -10.77
N ALA A 130 -8.75 16.78 -11.00
CA ALA A 130 -9.58 17.38 -9.97
C ALA A 130 -10.58 16.37 -9.39
N ALA A 131 -11.17 15.51 -10.24
CA ALA A 131 -12.04 14.43 -9.81
C ALA A 131 -11.31 13.47 -8.86
N ARG A 132 -10.07 13.05 -9.17
CA ARG A 132 -9.27 12.23 -8.24
C ARG A 132 -9.05 12.91 -6.90
N VAL A 133 -8.61 14.17 -6.91
CA VAL A 133 -8.42 14.94 -5.66
C VAL A 133 -9.71 14.98 -4.83
N LEU A 134 -10.88 15.15 -5.45
CA LEU A 134 -12.17 15.19 -4.76
C LEU A 134 -12.76 13.82 -4.41
N VAL A 135 -12.32 12.74 -5.07
CA VAL A 135 -12.60 11.37 -4.62
C VAL A 135 -11.90 11.12 -3.28
N VAL A 136 -10.64 11.56 -3.17
CA VAL A 136 -9.82 11.36 -1.97
C VAL A 136 -10.18 12.34 -0.85
N LEU A 137 -10.53 13.59 -1.19
CA LEU A 137 -11.00 14.61 -0.25
C LEU A 137 -12.44 15.04 -0.55
N PRO A 138 -13.46 14.21 -0.26
CA PRO A 138 -14.85 14.58 -0.55
C PRO A 138 -15.28 15.73 0.36
N PRO A 139 -15.79 16.86 -0.18
CA PRO A 139 -16.23 18.00 0.62
C PRO A 139 -17.23 17.66 1.74
N GLN A 140 -18.05 16.64 1.51
CA GLN A 140 -19.13 16.18 2.38
C GLN A 140 -18.73 15.06 3.36
N ALA A 141 -17.51 14.53 3.27
CA ALA A 141 -17.07 13.43 4.11
C ALA A 141 -17.21 13.77 5.61
N ALA A 142 -17.81 12.86 6.38
CA ALA A 142 -18.08 13.09 7.80
C ALA A 142 -16.79 13.33 8.59
N TRP A 143 -15.75 12.53 8.33
CA TRP A 143 -14.42 12.70 8.95
C TRP A 143 -13.81 14.06 8.59
N LEU A 144 -13.93 14.52 7.33
CA LEU A 144 -13.39 15.81 6.91
C LEU A 144 -14.13 16.97 7.59
N ARG A 145 -15.46 16.88 7.69
CA ARG A 145 -16.27 17.86 8.43
C ARG A 145 -15.91 17.90 9.91
N ALA A 146 -15.71 16.73 10.53
CA ALA A 146 -15.31 16.63 11.93
C ALA A 146 -13.92 17.24 12.16
N LEU A 147 -12.94 16.90 11.32
CA LEU A 147 -11.59 17.45 11.40
C LEU A 147 -11.54 18.95 11.15
N ARG A 148 -12.45 19.50 10.33
CA ARG A 148 -12.57 20.94 10.05
C ARG A 148 -13.39 21.70 11.09
N SER A 149 -14.03 21.01 12.04
CA SER A 149 -14.84 21.66 13.07
C SER A 149 -13.97 22.43 14.06
N ASN A 150 -14.52 23.50 14.64
CA ASN A 150 -13.78 24.41 15.54
C ASN A 150 -13.42 23.78 16.91
N GLU A 151 -13.85 22.54 17.18
CA GLU A 151 -13.54 21.83 18.42
C GLU A 151 -12.60 20.64 18.16
N PRO A 152 -11.30 20.87 17.91
CA PRO A 152 -10.34 19.79 17.74
C PRO A 152 -10.00 19.10 19.06
N SER A 153 -10.60 19.55 20.17
CA SER A 153 -10.44 18.97 21.50
C SER A 153 -10.77 17.48 21.55
N ARG A 154 -11.51 16.96 20.56
CA ARG A 154 -11.86 15.55 20.45
C ARG A 154 -11.73 15.05 19.02
N VAL A 155 -10.81 14.11 18.79
CA VAL A 155 -10.70 13.40 17.52
C VAL A 155 -11.02 11.93 17.75
N HIS A 156 -12.02 11.43 17.04
CA HIS A 156 -12.33 10.00 17.01
C HIS A 156 -11.28 9.26 16.18
N MET A 157 -10.85 8.08 16.65
CA MET A 157 -9.83 7.27 15.96
C MET A 157 -10.20 6.96 14.51
N THR A 158 -11.48 6.66 14.24
CA THR A 158 -11.94 6.40 12.86
C THR A 158 -11.74 7.60 11.92
N HIS A 159 -11.81 8.85 12.42
CA HIS A 159 -11.54 10.02 11.60
C HIS A 159 -10.05 10.17 11.30
N GLN A 160 -9.19 9.83 12.27
CA GLN A 160 -7.75 9.80 12.08
C GLN A 160 -7.34 8.70 11.10
N GLU A 161 -7.90 7.49 11.24
CA GLU A 161 -7.67 6.37 10.32
C GLU A 161 -8.10 6.73 8.90
N ALA A 162 -9.30 7.30 8.73
CA ALA A 162 -9.77 7.77 7.43
C ALA A 162 -8.83 8.84 6.83
N PHE A 163 -8.32 9.75 7.65
CA PHE A 163 -7.37 10.77 7.19
C PHE A 163 -6.00 10.17 6.84
N HIS A 164 -5.52 9.19 7.60
CA HIS A 164 -4.28 8.49 7.28
C HIS A 164 -4.38 7.75 5.94
N VAL A 165 -5.51 7.09 5.66
CA VAL A 165 -5.78 6.48 4.34
C VAL A 165 -5.70 7.53 3.23
N VAL A 166 -6.30 8.70 3.43
CA VAL A 166 -6.18 9.84 2.50
C VAL A 166 -4.73 10.25 2.26
N CYS A 167 -3.92 10.33 3.32
CA CYS A 167 -2.51 10.70 3.21
C CYS A 167 -1.70 9.66 2.43
N GLU A 168 -1.95 8.38 2.66
CA GLU A 168 -1.35 7.29 1.88
C GLU A 168 -1.67 7.41 0.38
N VAL A 169 -2.92 7.74 0.04
CA VAL A 169 -3.33 7.95 -1.35
C VAL A 169 -2.61 9.17 -1.95
N PHE A 170 -2.58 10.31 -1.23
CA PHE A 170 -1.87 11.51 -1.67
C PHE A 170 -0.37 11.26 -1.93
N ARG A 171 0.29 10.50 -1.04
CA ARG A 171 1.73 10.19 -1.16
C ARG A 171 2.05 9.29 -2.36
N ARG A 172 1.10 8.44 -2.78
CA ARG A 172 1.24 7.57 -3.96
C ARG A 172 0.86 8.28 -5.26
N GLU A 173 -0.08 9.23 -5.19
CA GLU A 173 -0.65 9.85 -6.38
C GLU A 173 0.15 11.07 -6.87
N VAL A 174 0.75 10.94 -8.05
CA VAL A 174 1.40 12.07 -8.72
C VAL A 174 0.37 12.80 -9.58
N VAL A 175 -0.29 13.80 -8.99
CA VAL A 175 -1.21 14.68 -9.72
C VAL A 175 -0.47 15.87 -10.31
N ASP A 176 -0.22 15.81 -11.62
CA ASP A 176 0.46 16.88 -12.34
C ASP A 176 -0.53 17.69 -13.19
N PHE A 177 -1.20 18.69 -12.59
CA PHE A 177 -2.10 19.60 -13.32
C PHE A 177 -1.35 20.33 -14.46
N ILE A 178 -2.00 20.45 -15.63
CA ILE A 178 -1.43 21.19 -16.77
C ILE A 178 -1.49 22.69 -16.46
N ASP A 179 -2.59 23.15 -15.86
CA ASP A 179 -2.70 24.51 -15.37
C ASP A 179 -1.71 24.76 -14.21
N PRO A 180 -0.78 25.72 -14.35
CA PRO A 180 0.28 25.92 -13.37
C PRO A 180 -0.24 26.45 -12.03
N ASP A 181 -1.34 27.19 -12.02
CA ASP A 181 -1.94 27.70 -10.78
C ASP A 181 -2.58 26.54 -10.01
N LEU A 182 -3.30 25.65 -10.70
CA LEU A 182 -3.85 24.43 -10.10
C LEU A 182 -2.75 23.50 -9.61
N HIS A 183 -1.66 23.35 -10.36
CA HIS A 183 -0.52 22.56 -9.93
C HIS A 183 0.13 23.15 -8.66
N ALA A 184 0.28 24.47 -8.60
CA ALA A 184 0.78 25.14 -7.39
C ALA A 184 -0.16 24.98 -6.20
N ALA A 185 -1.48 25.11 -6.41
CA ALA A 185 -2.50 24.93 -5.39
C ALA A 185 -2.54 23.48 -4.87
N TYR A 186 -2.46 22.49 -5.76
CA TYR A 186 -2.37 21.07 -5.40
C TYR A 186 -1.13 20.78 -4.57
N ARG A 187 0.05 21.25 -4.98
CA ARG A 187 1.28 21.07 -4.18
C ARG A 187 1.18 21.72 -2.80
N ALA A 188 0.58 22.90 -2.70
CA ALA A 188 0.35 23.56 -1.42
C ALA A 188 -0.63 22.78 -0.54
N LEU A 189 -1.67 22.19 -1.12
CA LEU A 189 -2.59 21.30 -0.42
C LEU A 189 -1.89 20.02 0.06
N HIS A 190 -1.11 19.35 -0.81
CA HIS A 190 -0.36 18.15 -0.46
C HIS A 190 0.59 18.40 0.72
N MET A 191 1.37 19.48 0.69
CA MET A 191 2.24 19.86 1.81
C MET A 191 1.45 20.12 3.10
N ALA A 192 0.26 20.71 3.00
CA ALA A 192 -0.58 20.95 4.18
C ALA A 192 -1.20 19.66 4.73
N VAL A 193 -1.51 18.68 3.87
CA VAL A 193 -1.92 17.33 4.28
C VAL A 193 -0.80 16.63 5.05
N GLU A 194 0.44 16.66 4.56
CA GLU A 194 1.61 16.06 5.24
C GLU A 194 1.86 16.69 6.62
N VAL A 195 1.86 18.03 6.70
CA VAL A 195 2.03 18.73 7.99
C VAL A 195 0.90 18.39 8.95
N PHE A 196 -0.34 18.30 8.46
CA PHE A 196 -1.47 17.93 9.31
C PHE A 196 -1.40 16.47 9.77
N GLU A 197 -0.95 15.55 8.91
CA GLU A 197 -0.72 14.14 9.25
C GLU A 197 0.36 13.99 10.33
N ASP A 198 1.48 14.71 10.19
CA ASP A 198 2.58 14.67 11.14
C ASP A 198 2.13 15.14 12.53
N GLU A 199 1.42 16.26 12.60
CA GLU A 199 0.89 16.79 13.87
C GLU A 199 -0.19 15.86 14.46
N LEU A 200 -1.06 15.28 13.62
CA LEU A 200 -2.11 14.35 14.06
C LEU A 200 -1.52 13.02 14.57
N SER A 201 -0.46 12.52 13.92
CA SER A 201 0.23 11.26 14.27
C SER A 201 1.15 11.42 15.47
N GLY A 202 1.76 12.60 15.63
CA GLY A 202 2.60 12.96 16.77
C GLY A 202 1.85 13.09 18.10
N MET A 203 0.51 13.06 18.07
CA MET A 203 -0.29 13.08 19.29
C MET A 203 -0.22 11.75 20.03
N PHE A 204 -0.11 11.83 21.37
CA PHE A 204 -0.23 10.66 22.25
C PHE A 204 -1.60 10.00 22.10
N GLY A 205 -1.60 8.67 22.17
CA GLY A 205 -2.70 7.76 21.82
C GLY A 205 -4.06 8.08 22.43
N PRO A 206 -5.12 7.42 21.97
CA PRO A 206 -6.39 7.45 22.69
C PRO A 206 -6.17 7.00 24.14
N ASP A 207 -6.93 7.56 25.07
CA ASP A 207 -6.92 7.09 26.46
C ASP A 207 -7.24 5.58 26.50
N SER A 208 -6.61 4.82 27.40
CA SER A 208 -6.87 3.38 27.51
C SER A 208 -8.37 3.10 27.64
N GLY A 209 -8.93 2.37 26.66
CA GLY A 209 -10.36 2.04 26.60
C GLY A 209 -11.26 3.08 25.93
N SER A 210 -10.71 4.14 25.32
CA SER A 210 -11.45 5.16 24.58
C SER A 210 -11.14 5.07 23.07
N GLN A 211 -12.14 5.30 22.22
CA GLN A 211 -11.94 5.55 20.78
C GLN A 211 -11.73 7.04 20.47
N TRP A 212 -11.73 7.89 21.51
CA TRP A 212 -11.56 9.33 21.42
C TRP A 212 -10.21 9.75 21.98
N ARG A 213 -9.52 10.63 21.27
CA ARG A 213 -8.41 11.43 21.79
C ARG A 213 -8.97 12.73 22.34
N VAL A 214 -8.91 12.93 23.66
CA VAL A 214 -9.43 14.14 24.33
C VAL A 214 -8.28 15.08 24.68
N LEU A 215 -8.04 16.08 23.83
CA LEU A 215 -6.85 16.94 23.88
C LEU A 215 -6.86 17.97 25.02
N THR A 216 -8.01 18.20 25.67
CA THR A 216 -8.18 19.22 26.72
C THR A 216 -7.80 18.77 28.13
N SER A 217 -7.57 17.48 28.34
CA SER A 217 -7.41 16.90 29.68
C SER A 217 -5.95 16.73 30.13
N TYR A 218 -4.99 17.29 29.38
CA TYR A 218 -3.58 16.91 29.47
C TYR A 218 -2.64 18.01 30.00
N PRO A 219 -1.42 17.65 30.45
CA PRO A 219 -0.42 18.58 30.99
C PRO A 219 -0.04 19.72 30.03
N PRO A 220 0.56 20.83 30.53
CA PRO A 220 0.90 22.02 29.74
C PRO A 220 1.70 21.73 28.46
N GLN A 221 2.58 20.72 28.46
CA GLN A 221 3.35 20.32 27.28
C GLN A 221 2.46 19.81 26.13
N ARG A 222 1.26 19.30 26.42
CA ARG A 222 0.29 18.84 25.41
C ARG A 222 -0.59 19.98 24.87
N GLN A 223 -0.69 21.09 25.59
CA GLN A 223 -1.41 22.27 25.11
C GLN A 223 -0.69 22.92 23.92
N GLU A 224 0.65 22.91 23.92
CA GLU A 224 1.46 23.34 22.77
C GLU A 224 1.22 22.43 21.53
N GLN A 225 1.02 21.12 21.74
CA GLN A 225 0.70 20.18 20.66
C GLN A 225 -0.71 20.46 20.08
N LEU A 226 -1.66 20.82 20.93
CA LEU A 226 -3.01 21.21 20.50
C LEU A 226 -2.96 22.48 19.62
N ASP A 227 -2.17 23.48 20.01
CA ASP A 227 -2.02 24.71 19.22
C ASP A 227 -1.37 24.43 17.85
N LYS A 228 -0.37 23.54 17.80
CA LYS A 228 0.25 23.08 16.54
C LYS A 228 -0.75 22.34 15.66
N LEU A 229 -1.53 21.43 16.22
CA LEU A 229 -2.59 20.71 15.49
C LEU A 229 -3.65 21.67 14.95
N ILE A 230 -4.11 22.62 15.76
CA ILE A 230 -5.07 23.65 15.35
C ILE A 230 -4.51 24.43 14.15
N SER A 231 -3.26 24.89 14.26
CA SER A 231 -2.58 25.63 13.20
C SER A 231 -2.44 24.80 11.92
N ALA A 232 -2.04 23.53 12.03
CA ALA A 232 -1.91 22.61 10.89
C ALA A 232 -3.26 22.32 10.23
N ARG A 233 -4.32 22.07 11.02
CA ARG A 233 -5.69 21.90 10.55
C ARG A 233 -6.18 23.13 9.78
N ASP A 234 -6.00 24.31 10.35
CA ASP A 234 -6.45 25.57 9.73
C ASP A 234 -5.67 25.84 8.44
N GLY A 235 -4.37 25.54 8.43
CA GLY A 235 -3.53 25.56 7.23
C GLY A 235 -4.05 24.63 6.15
N PHE A 236 -4.35 23.38 6.50
CA PHE A 236 -4.95 22.39 5.60
C PHE A 236 -6.30 22.87 5.03
N ASP A 237 -7.24 23.28 5.88
CA ASP A 237 -8.57 23.75 5.45
C ASP A 237 -8.46 24.98 4.52
N ALA A 238 -7.57 25.93 4.83
CA ALA A 238 -7.32 27.08 3.99
C ALA A 238 -6.80 26.69 2.59
N LYS A 239 -5.85 25.75 2.51
CA LYS A 239 -5.33 25.26 1.22
C LYS A 239 -6.35 24.45 0.44
N TYR A 240 -7.13 23.63 1.12
CA TYR A 240 -8.22 22.87 0.51
C TYR A 240 -9.27 23.79 -0.12
N ARG A 241 -9.76 24.79 0.64
CA ARG A 241 -10.70 25.80 0.12
C ARG A 241 -10.11 26.59 -1.05
N SER A 242 -8.83 26.96 -0.98
CA SER A 242 -8.14 27.64 -2.08
C SER A 242 -8.15 26.81 -3.36
N MET A 243 -7.88 25.50 -3.26
CA MET A 243 -7.90 24.58 -4.40
C MET A 243 -9.32 24.47 -5.00
N VAL A 244 -10.34 24.24 -4.16
CA VAL A 244 -11.73 24.14 -4.61
C VAL A 244 -12.23 25.43 -5.25
N ASN A 245 -11.93 26.59 -4.65
CA ASN A 245 -12.30 27.89 -5.21
C ASN A 245 -11.61 28.16 -6.56
N LEU A 246 -10.35 27.75 -6.70
CA LEU A 246 -9.61 27.89 -7.96
C LEU A 246 -10.21 27.00 -9.07
N LEU A 247 -10.55 25.75 -8.74
CA LEU A 247 -11.27 24.85 -9.64
C LEU A 247 -12.61 25.45 -10.08
N ASN A 248 -13.39 25.98 -9.13
CA ASN A 248 -14.66 26.63 -9.42
C ASN A 248 -14.49 27.89 -10.29
N ALA A 249 -13.51 28.74 -9.98
CA ALA A 249 -13.24 29.97 -10.75
C ALA A 249 -12.80 29.69 -12.19
N LYS A 250 -12.10 28.57 -12.42
CA LYS A 250 -11.69 28.12 -13.76
C LYS A 250 -12.76 27.28 -14.48
N GLY A 251 -13.90 26.99 -13.84
CA GLY A 251 -14.94 26.12 -14.40
C GLY A 251 -14.50 24.67 -14.57
N LEU A 252 -13.58 24.21 -13.72
CA LEU A 252 -12.98 22.87 -13.73
C LEU A 252 -13.45 22.00 -12.56
N LEU A 253 -14.49 22.43 -11.85
CA LEU A 253 -15.09 21.63 -10.79
C LEU A 253 -15.76 20.40 -11.44
N PRO A 254 -15.31 19.17 -11.12
CA PRO A 254 -15.87 17.97 -11.74
C PRO A 254 -17.33 17.78 -11.33
N SER A 255 -18.13 17.24 -12.24
CA SER A 255 -19.52 16.88 -11.92
C SER A 255 -19.56 15.69 -10.96
N GLN A 256 -20.71 15.44 -10.33
CA GLN A 256 -20.89 14.24 -9.50
C GLN A 256 -20.63 12.96 -10.32
N ASP A 257 -21.08 12.93 -11.58
CA ASP A 257 -20.85 11.81 -12.48
C ASP A 257 -19.36 11.58 -12.78
N ASP A 258 -18.56 12.64 -12.87
CA ASP A 258 -17.11 12.53 -13.07
C ASP A 258 -16.41 11.97 -11.81
N VAL A 259 -16.84 12.42 -10.62
CA VAL A 259 -16.34 11.88 -9.34
C VAL A 259 -16.73 10.41 -9.18
N GLU A 260 -17.96 10.03 -9.51
CA GLU A 260 -18.42 8.63 -9.46
C GLU A 260 -17.70 7.76 -10.49
N ARG A 261 -17.47 8.27 -11.70
CA ARG A 261 -16.69 7.57 -12.74
C ARG A 261 -15.25 7.35 -12.28
N GLU A 262 -14.61 8.36 -11.71
CA GLU A 262 -13.24 8.24 -11.22
C GLU A 262 -13.15 7.28 -10.03
N ARG A 263 -14.11 7.33 -9.09
CA ARG A 263 -14.20 6.36 -8.00
C ARG A 263 -14.34 4.93 -8.53
N ALA A 264 -15.19 4.71 -9.53
CA ALA A 264 -15.35 3.39 -10.14
C ALA A 264 -14.08 2.93 -10.87
N ALA A 265 -13.37 3.85 -11.53
CA ALA A 265 -12.09 3.57 -12.18
C ALA A 265 -11.01 3.19 -11.14
N GLN A 266 -10.91 3.93 -10.04
CA GLN A 266 -10.01 3.66 -8.93
C GLN A 266 -10.31 2.31 -8.28
N ALA A 267 -11.57 2.06 -7.90
CA ALA A 267 -12.01 0.77 -7.34
C ALA A 267 -11.72 -0.39 -8.32
N GLY A 268 -11.88 -0.15 -9.63
CA GLY A 268 -11.51 -1.09 -10.68
C GLY A 268 -10.01 -1.42 -10.67
N ALA A 269 -9.16 -0.40 -10.63
CA ALA A 269 -7.71 -0.55 -10.64
C ALA A 269 -7.19 -1.27 -9.39
N GLU A 270 -7.68 -0.89 -8.20
CA GLU A 270 -7.28 -1.49 -6.91
C GLU A 270 -7.64 -2.98 -6.86
N THR A 271 -8.82 -3.36 -7.35
CA THR A 271 -9.31 -4.74 -7.22
C THR A 271 -8.94 -5.66 -8.39
N GLU A 272 -8.32 -5.15 -9.45
CA GLU A 272 -8.03 -5.94 -10.66
C GLU A 272 -7.03 -7.07 -10.42
N GLY A 273 -5.97 -6.81 -9.64
CA GLY A 273 -5.00 -7.84 -9.26
C GLY A 273 -5.66 -8.96 -8.43
N VAL A 274 -6.50 -8.56 -7.47
CA VAL A 274 -7.23 -9.48 -6.58
C VAL A 274 -8.22 -10.32 -7.37
N LEU A 275 -9.01 -9.70 -8.25
CA LEU A 275 -9.99 -10.39 -9.09
C LEU A 275 -9.31 -11.43 -10.00
N ARG A 276 -8.19 -11.07 -10.63
CA ARG A 276 -7.42 -12.00 -11.46
C ARG A 276 -6.86 -13.17 -10.66
N ALA A 277 -6.36 -12.92 -9.44
CA ALA A 277 -5.86 -13.98 -8.57
C ALA A 277 -6.99 -14.94 -8.15
N LEU A 278 -8.15 -14.40 -7.77
CA LEU A 278 -9.35 -15.15 -7.44
C LEU A 278 -9.87 -15.99 -8.61
N GLU A 279 -9.94 -15.42 -9.82
CA GLU A 279 -10.36 -16.17 -11.02
C GLU A 279 -9.40 -17.32 -11.34
N ARG A 280 -8.08 -17.12 -11.16
CA ARG A 280 -7.09 -18.20 -11.30
C ARG A 280 -7.30 -19.29 -10.25
N LEU A 281 -7.54 -18.93 -8.99
CA LEU A 281 -7.89 -19.88 -7.92
C LEU A 281 -9.18 -20.65 -8.24
N SER A 282 -10.22 -19.99 -8.74
CA SER A 282 -11.46 -20.64 -9.16
C SER A 282 -11.22 -21.65 -10.28
N SER A 283 -10.33 -21.32 -11.22
CA SER A 283 -9.95 -22.17 -12.35
C SER A 283 -8.94 -23.28 -12.03
N LEU A 284 -8.32 -23.25 -10.83
CA LEU A 284 -7.37 -24.26 -10.40
C LEU A 284 -8.03 -25.63 -10.49
N ARG A 285 -7.31 -26.61 -11.05
CA ARG A 285 -7.81 -27.97 -11.19
C ARG A 285 -8.20 -28.52 -9.82
N LYS A 286 -9.12 -29.49 -9.80
CA LYS A 286 -9.41 -30.22 -8.56
C LYS A 286 -8.13 -30.89 -8.06
N ARG A 287 -7.96 -30.95 -6.74
CA ARG A 287 -6.87 -31.69 -6.13
C ARG A 287 -6.90 -33.14 -6.65
N PRO A 288 -5.79 -33.70 -7.15
CA PRO A 288 -5.72 -35.10 -7.51
C PRO A 288 -6.22 -35.97 -6.36
N HIS A 289 -6.98 -37.03 -6.66
CA HIS A 289 -7.48 -37.99 -5.69
C HIS A 289 -8.43 -37.45 -4.60
N GLU A 290 -8.91 -36.20 -4.72
CA GLU A 290 -9.79 -35.57 -3.73
C GLU A 290 -11.01 -36.43 -3.32
N HIS A 291 -11.67 -37.08 -4.28
CA HIS A 291 -12.80 -37.98 -4.01
C HIS A 291 -12.39 -39.30 -3.35
N HIS A 292 -11.19 -39.80 -3.65
CA HIS A 292 -10.66 -41.01 -3.04
C HIS A 292 -10.21 -40.73 -1.62
N ASP A 293 -9.48 -39.65 -1.40
CA ASP A 293 -8.99 -39.25 -0.09
C ASP A 293 -10.15 -38.94 0.85
N MET A 294 -11.21 -38.28 0.39
CA MET A 294 -12.40 -38.03 1.23
C MET A 294 -13.14 -39.33 1.56
N ARG A 295 -13.28 -40.23 0.57
CA ARG A 295 -13.83 -41.58 0.83
C ARG A 295 -12.98 -42.33 1.83
N LEU A 296 -11.67 -42.27 1.72
CA LEU A 296 -10.75 -42.80 2.72
C LEU A 296 -10.88 -42.08 4.06
N THR A 297 -11.06 -40.77 4.15
CA THR A 297 -11.31 -40.12 5.46
C THR A 297 -12.61 -40.62 6.10
N ILE A 298 -13.64 -40.90 5.29
CA ILE A 298 -14.90 -41.51 5.73
C ILE A 298 -14.69 -42.98 6.14
N GLU A 299 -13.94 -43.76 5.35
CA GLU A 299 -13.74 -45.20 5.51
C GLU A 299 -12.61 -45.57 6.51
N ILE A 300 -11.55 -44.77 6.63
CA ILE A 300 -10.40 -44.93 7.55
C ILE A 300 -10.77 -44.61 9.00
N ARG A 301 -11.88 -43.88 9.23
CA ARG A 301 -12.51 -43.87 10.55
C ARG A 301 -12.99 -45.27 10.98
N GLU A 302 -13.11 -46.22 10.04
CA GLU A 302 -13.47 -47.62 10.28
C GLU A 302 -12.40 -48.64 9.84
N SER A 303 -11.39 -48.27 9.06
CA SER A 303 -10.32 -49.19 8.66
C SER A 303 -9.11 -48.54 7.99
N VAL A 304 -7.93 -48.79 8.57
CA VAL A 304 -6.79 -49.44 7.90
C VAL A 304 -5.55 -48.60 7.51
N GLU A 305 -4.40 -49.17 7.90
CA GLU A 305 -3.00 -48.86 7.53
C GLU A 305 -2.44 -49.69 6.34
N ARG A 306 -3.24 -50.43 5.56
CA ARG A 306 -2.71 -51.50 4.66
C ARG A 306 -2.31 -51.11 3.23
N ASP A 307 -2.66 -49.95 2.68
CA ASP A 307 -2.54 -49.71 1.21
C ASP A 307 -1.51 -48.66 0.76
N LEU A 308 -0.46 -48.38 1.56
CA LEU A 308 0.55 -47.37 1.22
C LEU A 308 1.61 -47.80 0.17
N GLY A 309 1.58 -49.05 -0.32
CA GLY A 309 2.66 -49.63 -1.14
C GLY A 309 2.72 -49.25 -2.62
N ALA A 310 1.67 -48.66 -3.21
CA ALA A 310 1.57 -48.46 -4.68
C ALA A 310 1.72 -46.99 -5.16
N ARG A 311 2.03 -46.03 -4.28
CA ARG A 311 1.84 -44.57 -4.50
C ARG A 311 3.00 -43.80 -5.13
N GLY A 312 4.00 -44.46 -5.69
CA GLY A 312 5.25 -43.81 -6.12
C GLY A 312 5.14 -42.73 -7.21
N ASN A 313 4.06 -42.69 -7.99
CA ASN A 313 3.86 -41.70 -9.07
C ASN A 313 2.78 -40.65 -8.76
N ASP A 314 1.98 -40.86 -7.71
CA ASP A 314 0.76 -40.10 -7.39
C ASP A 314 1.08 -38.87 -6.50
N MET A 315 2.03 -39.05 -5.58
CA MET A 315 2.51 -37.97 -4.71
C MET A 315 3.07 -36.76 -5.47
N SER A 316 3.68 -36.98 -6.64
CA SER A 316 4.26 -35.91 -7.46
C SER A 316 3.19 -34.97 -8.02
N ASP A 317 2.00 -35.48 -8.37
CA ASP A 317 0.91 -34.67 -8.92
C ASP A 317 0.23 -33.86 -7.80
N VAL A 318 0.12 -34.43 -6.60
CA VAL A 318 -0.42 -33.74 -5.41
C VAL A 318 0.52 -32.63 -4.95
N GLU A 319 1.83 -32.87 -4.90
CA GLU A 319 2.83 -31.85 -4.55
C GLU A 319 2.86 -30.69 -5.55
N ALA A 320 2.85 -31.00 -6.85
CA ALA A 320 2.80 -29.98 -7.90
C ALA A 320 1.52 -29.13 -7.81
N TRP A 321 0.38 -29.78 -7.55
CA TRP A 321 -0.90 -29.08 -7.35
C TRP A 321 -0.88 -28.18 -6.10
N GLU A 322 -0.34 -28.66 -4.98
CA GLU A 322 -0.24 -27.88 -3.74
C GLU A 322 0.69 -26.69 -3.92
N GLN A 323 1.81 -26.86 -4.64
CA GLN A 323 2.70 -25.75 -4.99
C GLN A 323 1.96 -24.69 -5.82
N GLU A 324 1.24 -25.08 -6.88
CA GLU A 324 0.46 -24.14 -7.70
C GLU A 324 -0.59 -23.40 -6.86
N ARG A 325 -1.28 -24.12 -5.95
CA ARG A 325 -2.25 -23.51 -5.02
C ARG A 325 -1.58 -22.46 -4.12
N GLN A 326 -0.44 -22.77 -3.51
CA GLN A 326 0.27 -21.84 -2.63
C GLN A 326 0.79 -20.61 -3.38
N GLU A 327 1.28 -20.78 -4.61
CA GLU A 327 1.69 -19.66 -5.47
C GLU A 327 0.52 -18.72 -5.80
N LEU A 328 -0.67 -19.28 -6.03
CA LEU A 328 -1.89 -18.50 -6.27
C LEU A 328 -2.38 -17.78 -5.02
N ILE A 329 -2.33 -18.41 -3.85
CA ILE A 329 -2.65 -17.77 -2.56
C ILE A 329 -1.65 -16.65 -2.26
N GLY A 330 -0.36 -16.86 -2.53
CA GLY A 330 0.67 -15.82 -2.42
C GLY A 330 0.43 -14.65 -3.38
N SER A 331 -0.04 -14.94 -4.60
CA SER A 331 -0.42 -13.90 -5.56
C SER A 331 -1.64 -13.11 -5.09
N LEU A 332 -2.63 -13.77 -4.49
CA LEU A 332 -3.80 -13.11 -3.89
C LEU A 332 -3.38 -12.18 -2.75
N HIS A 333 -2.49 -12.64 -1.85
CA HIS A 333 -1.95 -11.81 -0.78
C HIS A 333 -1.22 -10.59 -1.33
N ALA A 334 -0.30 -10.78 -2.27
CA ALA A 334 0.46 -9.68 -2.85
C ALA A 334 -0.46 -8.63 -3.50
N ALA A 335 -1.54 -9.07 -4.15
CA ALA A 335 -2.53 -8.17 -4.74
C ALA A 335 -3.43 -7.48 -3.69
N SER A 336 -3.67 -8.10 -2.53
CA SER A 336 -4.51 -7.51 -1.48
C SER A 336 -3.80 -6.41 -0.69
N VAL A 337 -2.46 -6.38 -0.68
CA VAL A 337 -1.67 -5.32 -0.02
C VAL A 337 -1.99 -3.92 -0.56
N ASP A 338 -2.46 -3.84 -1.81
CA ASP A 338 -2.82 -2.58 -2.46
C ASP A 338 -4.29 -2.18 -2.26
N LEU A 339 -5.09 -2.96 -1.53
CA LEU A 339 -6.47 -2.60 -1.19
C LEU A 339 -6.50 -1.62 0.01
N HIS A 340 -7.22 -0.51 -0.13
CA HIS A 340 -7.38 0.50 0.93
C HIS A 340 -8.71 0.42 1.67
N GLU A 341 -9.72 -0.23 1.09
CA GLU A 341 -11.02 -0.37 1.74
C GLU A 341 -10.97 -1.46 2.82
N GLY A 342 -11.10 -1.04 4.09
CA GLY A 342 -10.97 -1.93 5.25
C GLY A 342 -11.90 -3.15 5.20
N GLU A 343 -13.19 -2.95 4.96
CA GLU A 343 -14.15 -4.08 4.91
C GLU A 343 -13.84 -5.07 3.78
N LEU A 344 -13.36 -4.59 2.63
CA LEU A 344 -12.99 -5.46 1.52
C LEU A 344 -11.70 -6.22 1.83
N LEU A 345 -10.71 -5.54 2.42
CA LEU A 345 -9.46 -6.16 2.83
C LEU A 345 -9.71 -7.25 3.88
N ASP A 346 -10.51 -6.95 4.90
CA ASP A 346 -10.92 -7.92 5.93
C ASP A 346 -11.56 -9.15 5.31
N LEU A 347 -12.50 -8.96 4.37
CA LEU A 347 -13.12 -10.06 3.63
C LEU A 347 -12.10 -10.87 2.82
N ILE A 348 -11.15 -10.21 2.14
CA ILE A 348 -10.12 -10.92 1.37
C ILE A 348 -9.18 -11.70 2.30
N ASP A 349 -8.89 -11.18 3.48
CA ASP A 349 -8.09 -11.88 4.49
C ASP A 349 -8.85 -13.06 5.11
N GLU A 350 -10.17 -12.96 5.36
CA GLU A 350 -11.02 -14.10 5.72
C GLU A 350 -10.99 -15.18 4.63
N VAL A 351 -11.13 -14.78 3.37
CA VAL A 351 -11.09 -15.70 2.22
C VAL A 351 -9.71 -16.38 2.15
N ARG A 352 -8.63 -15.65 2.36
CA ARG A 352 -7.27 -16.23 2.43
C ARG A 352 -7.13 -17.20 3.59
N LEU A 353 -7.68 -16.87 4.75
CA LEU A 353 -7.69 -17.76 5.92
C LEU A 353 -8.39 -19.08 5.61
N ILE A 354 -9.57 -19.02 4.97
CA ILE A 354 -10.30 -20.21 4.51
C ILE A 354 -9.45 -21.01 3.51
N LEU A 355 -8.85 -20.33 2.53
CA LEU A 355 -8.06 -20.99 1.50
C LEU A 355 -6.85 -21.69 2.10
N ILE A 356 -6.12 -21.07 3.02
CA ILE A 356 -4.94 -21.64 3.69
C ILE A 356 -5.34 -22.87 4.53
N ASN A 357 -6.41 -22.75 5.32
CA ASN A 357 -6.83 -23.74 6.30
C ASN A 357 -7.97 -24.64 5.79
N TYR A 358 -8.01 -24.95 4.49
CA TYR A 358 -9.09 -25.75 3.89
C TYR A 358 -9.24 -27.14 4.53
N GLN A 359 -8.18 -27.68 5.14
CA GLN A 359 -8.18 -28.97 5.83
C GLN A 359 -9.17 -28.98 7.00
N ALA A 360 -9.40 -27.84 7.66
CA ALA A 360 -10.42 -27.73 8.70
C ALA A 360 -11.82 -28.06 8.16
N ALA A 361 -12.15 -27.54 6.97
CA ALA A 361 -13.42 -27.87 6.32
C ALA A 361 -13.45 -29.32 5.80
N TRP A 362 -12.29 -29.90 5.46
CA TRP A 362 -12.15 -31.29 5.06
C TRP A 362 -12.58 -32.26 6.17
N ASP A 363 -12.22 -31.96 7.42
CA ASP A 363 -12.62 -32.76 8.59
C ASP A 363 -14.14 -32.75 8.82
N HIS A 364 -14.83 -31.75 8.25
CA HIS A 364 -16.28 -31.65 8.20
C HIS A 364 -16.88 -32.11 6.86
N TYR A 365 -16.17 -32.97 6.11
CA TYR A 365 -16.59 -33.57 4.85
C TYR A 365 -16.77 -32.59 3.69
N GLN A 366 -16.15 -31.41 3.75
CA GLN A 366 -16.15 -30.46 2.65
C GLN A 366 -14.87 -30.59 1.83
N TYR A 367 -15.03 -30.94 0.56
CA TYR A 367 -13.93 -31.00 -0.41
C TYR A 367 -13.19 -29.67 -0.53
N GLU A 368 -11.88 -29.72 -0.72
CA GLU A 368 -11.06 -28.54 -0.97
C GLU A 368 -11.60 -27.72 -2.15
N SER A 369 -11.99 -28.38 -3.24
CA SER A 369 -12.52 -27.68 -4.42
C SER A 369 -13.87 -27.02 -4.16
N ALA A 370 -14.67 -27.55 -3.22
CA ALA A 370 -15.90 -26.93 -2.77
C ALA A 370 -15.63 -25.71 -1.88
N THR A 371 -14.76 -25.88 -0.87
CA THR A 371 -14.26 -24.80 0.01
C THR A 371 -13.71 -23.62 -0.79
N ARG A 372 -12.83 -23.91 -1.75
CA ARG A 372 -12.24 -22.90 -2.62
C ARG A 372 -13.30 -22.14 -3.42
N ARG A 373 -14.25 -22.84 -4.05
CA ARG A 373 -15.31 -22.19 -4.84
C ARG A 373 -16.20 -21.30 -3.97
N ILE A 374 -16.63 -21.80 -2.81
CA ILE A 374 -17.48 -21.04 -1.88
C ILE A 374 -16.80 -19.72 -1.48
N ALA A 375 -15.54 -19.79 -1.06
CA ALA A 375 -14.80 -18.60 -0.62
C ALA A 375 -14.53 -17.64 -1.78
N VAL A 376 -14.05 -18.16 -2.92
CA VAL A 376 -13.70 -17.35 -4.10
C VAL A 376 -14.93 -16.69 -4.73
N ASP A 377 -16.03 -17.41 -4.90
CA ASP A 377 -17.25 -16.84 -5.51
C ASP A 377 -17.85 -15.74 -4.63
N HIS A 378 -17.79 -15.90 -3.30
CA HIS A 378 -18.23 -14.86 -2.36
C HIS A 378 -17.35 -13.60 -2.47
N ALA A 379 -16.02 -13.77 -2.50
CA ALA A 379 -15.07 -12.67 -2.69
C ALA A 379 -15.30 -11.92 -4.01
N ILE A 380 -15.46 -12.66 -5.12
CA ILE A 380 -15.74 -12.08 -6.44
C ILE A 380 -17.06 -11.31 -6.44
N ALA A 381 -18.10 -11.83 -5.79
CA ALA A 381 -19.37 -11.14 -5.67
C ALA A 381 -19.23 -9.83 -4.88
N ALA A 382 -18.47 -9.83 -3.78
CA ALA A 382 -18.18 -8.65 -2.99
C ALA A 382 -17.39 -7.60 -3.77
N ILE A 383 -16.32 -7.98 -4.48
CA ILE A 383 -15.55 -7.07 -5.35
C ILE A 383 -16.45 -6.44 -6.42
N ARG A 384 -17.38 -7.21 -7.01
CA ARG A 384 -18.32 -6.69 -8.01
C ARG A 384 -19.32 -5.69 -7.41
N MET A 385 -19.71 -5.84 -6.15
CA MET A 385 -20.57 -4.89 -5.45
C MET A 385 -19.79 -3.64 -5.05
N PHE A 386 -18.56 -3.82 -4.55
CA PHE A 386 -17.62 -2.74 -4.24
C PHE A 386 -17.36 -1.82 -5.44
N ARG A 387 -17.00 -2.40 -6.60
CA ARG A 387 -16.79 -1.65 -7.86
C ARG A 387 -18.03 -0.84 -8.31
N LYS A 388 -19.22 -1.22 -7.84
CA LYS A 388 -20.49 -0.52 -8.14
C LYS A 388 -20.89 0.48 -7.05
N GLY A 389 -20.09 0.66 -6.00
CA GLY A 389 -20.44 1.46 -4.83
C GLY A 389 -21.65 0.93 -4.08
N LYS A 390 -21.86 -0.40 -4.09
CA LYS A 390 -22.99 -1.06 -3.42
C LYS A 390 -22.50 -1.83 -2.19
N PRO A 391 -23.37 -2.00 -1.16
CA PRO A 391 -23.03 -2.80 0.01
C PRO A 391 -22.71 -4.24 -0.42
N PHE A 392 -21.84 -4.90 0.36
CA PHE A 392 -21.42 -6.28 0.09
C PHE A 392 -22.61 -7.24 0.14
N PRO A 393 -22.57 -8.32 -0.66
CA PRO A 393 -23.59 -9.36 -0.58
C PRO A 393 -23.56 -9.98 0.82
N ALA A 394 -24.73 -10.29 1.36
CA ALA A 394 -24.81 -11.05 2.60
C ALA A 394 -24.07 -12.40 2.44
N ALA A 395 -23.32 -12.79 3.46
CA ALA A 395 -22.65 -14.08 3.50
C ALA A 395 -23.66 -15.22 3.37
N THR A 396 -23.44 -16.11 2.39
CA THR A 396 -24.28 -17.29 2.18
C THR A 396 -24.19 -18.22 3.39
N SER A 397 -25.16 -19.14 3.54
CA SER A 397 -25.08 -20.20 4.55
C SER A 397 -23.77 -20.99 4.44
N ASP A 398 -23.39 -21.30 3.21
CA ASP A 398 -22.26 -22.17 2.90
C ASP A 398 -20.93 -21.47 3.19
N TYR A 399 -20.81 -20.17 2.87
CA TYR A 399 -19.65 -19.37 3.24
C TYR A 399 -19.50 -19.27 4.77
N ARG A 400 -20.59 -18.98 5.48
CA ARG A 400 -20.57 -18.91 6.95
C ARG A 400 -20.22 -20.24 7.61
N ALA A 401 -20.75 -21.35 7.10
CA ALA A 401 -20.41 -22.68 7.58
C ALA A 401 -18.92 -22.98 7.36
N THR A 402 -18.42 -22.70 6.15
CA THR A 402 -17.00 -22.90 5.79
C THR A 402 -16.07 -22.08 6.69
N LEU A 403 -16.40 -20.80 6.91
CA LEU A 403 -15.64 -19.91 7.78
C LEU A 403 -15.67 -20.40 9.24
N GLY A 404 -16.82 -20.89 9.71
CA GLY A 404 -16.98 -21.48 11.05
C GLY A 404 -16.03 -22.67 11.27
N TYR A 405 -15.98 -23.61 10.33
CA TYR A 405 -15.06 -24.77 10.42
C TYR A 405 -13.60 -24.34 10.56
N VAL A 406 -13.19 -23.31 9.81
CA VAL A 406 -11.82 -22.79 9.85
C VAL A 406 -11.51 -22.11 11.16
N HIS A 407 -12.43 -21.32 11.71
CA HIS A 407 -12.24 -20.68 13.01
C HIS A 407 -12.13 -21.69 14.16
N ASP A 408 -12.97 -22.73 14.16
CA ASP A 408 -12.95 -23.75 15.20
C ASP A 408 -11.56 -24.42 15.32
N VAL A 409 -10.90 -24.70 14.18
CA VAL A 409 -9.56 -25.28 14.15
C VAL A 409 -8.47 -24.28 14.57
N VAL A 410 -8.51 -23.05 14.05
CA VAL A 410 -7.52 -22.01 14.39
C VAL A 410 -7.57 -21.66 15.89
N SER A 411 -8.75 -21.67 16.51
CA SER A 411 -8.91 -21.44 17.95
C SER A 411 -8.28 -22.55 18.79
N ILE A 412 -8.44 -23.82 18.40
CA ILE A 412 -7.86 -24.97 19.12
C ILE A 412 -6.32 -24.88 19.16
N ASP A 413 -5.68 -24.55 18.03
CA ASP A 413 -4.21 -24.43 17.95
C ASP A 413 -3.67 -23.26 18.79
N SER A 414 -4.43 -22.17 18.90
CA SER A 414 -4.03 -21.02 19.72
C SER A 414 -4.03 -21.33 21.22
N ASP A 415 -4.99 -22.10 21.72
CA ASP A 415 -5.07 -22.46 23.14
C ASP A 415 -3.96 -23.44 23.56
N HIS A 416 -3.53 -24.35 22.68
CA HIS A 416 -2.48 -25.34 22.98
C HIS A 416 -1.07 -24.74 22.95
N SER A 417 -0.89 -23.57 22.34
CA SER A 417 0.38 -22.87 22.28
C SER A 417 0.72 -22.08 23.56
N VAL A 418 -0.26 -21.86 24.44
CA VAL A 418 -0.09 -21.06 25.67
C VAL A 418 0.31 -21.91 26.88
N GLU A 419 0.05 -23.22 26.89
CA GLU A 419 0.36 -24.10 28.03
C GLU A 419 1.81 -24.63 28.08
N HIS A 420 2.67 -24.21 27.16
CA HIS A 420 4.07 -24.66 27.08
C HIS A 420 5.13 -23.57 27.33
N TRP A 421 4.77 -22.48 28.02
CA TRP A 421 5.72 -21.43 28.46
C TRP A 421 5.77 -21.24 29.97
#